data_AF-A0A178TEF8-F1
#
_entry.id   AF-A0A178TEF8-F1
#
_cell.length_a   1.000
_cell.length_b   1.000
_cell.length_c   1.000
_cell.angle_alpha   90.00
_cell.angle_beta   90.00
_cell.angle_gamma   90.00
#
_symmetry.space_group_name_H-M   'P 1'
#
loop_
_entity.id
_entity.type
_entity.pdbx_description
1 polymer ?
#
loop_
_entity_poly.entity_id
_entity_poly.type
_entity_poly.pdbx_seq_one_letter_code
_entity_poly.pdbx_strand_id
1 'polypeptide(L)'
;MASHASRGKKATDEIGILPQYKGTMMHDGFGTYPKYTHATHALCHAHHLRELKGFIEQGHTWAMRMTTFLLAAKQAVEAHHGALSEEEARRWERVYDRILERAQHRLETMTPLPKKALAFVRRLQKRKEEALRFLREVHVPFDNNQAERDLRMVKVKENISGTFRVETFAQSFCITRSIVSTLTKHEKNVWDSLCLLLTGETIDRVLSAT
;
A
#
# COMPACT_ATOMS: atom_id res chain seq x y z
N MET A 1 -4.75 0.28 -14.23
CA MET A 1 -4.28 -1.14 -14.17
C MET A 1 -3.60 -1.46 -15.48
N ALA A 2 -2.57 -2.32 -15.49
CA ALA A 2 -1.89 -2.72 -16.71
C ALA A 2 -1.43 -4.18 -16.63
N SER A 3 -1.52 -4.91 -17.74
CA SER A 3 -0.99 -6.25 -17.90
C SER A 3 0.44 -6.19 -18.44
N HIS A 4 1.31 -7.07 -17.95
CA HIS A 4 2.69 -7.16 -18.43
C HIS A 4 3.24 -8.57 -18.18
N ALA A 5 4.07 -9.09 -19.09
CA ALA A 5 4.61 -10.45 -19.00
C ALA A 5 5.65 -10.64 -17.89
N SER A 6 6.35 -9.57 -17.51
CA SER A 6 7.29 -9.54 -16.38
C SER A 6 6.70 -8.83 -15.16
N ARG A 7 7.30 -9.06 -13.99
CA ARG A 7 7.06 -8.30 -12.75
C ARG A 7 8.34 -7.55 -12.36
N GLY A 8 8.19 -6.37 -11.76
CA GLY A 8 9.30 -5.57 -11.23
C GLY A 8 9.66 -4.40 -12.14
N LYS A 9 10.91 -3.92 -12.02
CA LYS A 9 11.31 -2.61 -12.59
C LYS A 9 11.01 -2.46 -14.08
N LYS A 10 11.35 -3.48 -14.89
CA LYS A 10 11.08 -3.48 -16.34
C LYS A 10 9.59 -3.22 -16.63
N ALA A 11 8.72 -3.98 -15.97
CA ALA A 11 7.28 -3.83 -16.13
C ALA A 11 6.78 -2.44 -15.70
N THR A 12 7.23 -1.96 -14.54
CA THR A 12 6.79 -0.68 -14.01
C THR A 12 7.36 0.52 -14.79
N ASP A 13 8.51 0.36 -15.42
CA ASP A 13 9.10 1.34 -16.33
C ASP A 13 8.33 1.40 -17.65
N GLU A 14 8.04 0.26 -18.28
CA GLU A 14 7.29 0.18 -19.54
C GLU A 14 5.84 0.64 -19.39
N ILE A 15 5.21 0.42 -18.23
CA ILE A 15 3.89 0.98 -17.89
C ILE A 15 3.94 2.52 -17.79
N GLY A 16 5.10 3.11 -17.52
CA GLY A 16 5.33 4.55 -17.60
C GLY A 16 4.81 5.40 -16.44
N ILE A 17 4.09 4.82 -15.47
CA ILE A 17 3.51 5.57 -14.34
C ILE A 17 4.56 5.86 -13.25
N LEU A 18 5.18 4.81 -12.67
CA LEU A 18 6.10 4.97 -11.54
C LEU A 18 7.37 5.79 -11.85
N PRO A 19 7.98 5.71 -13.05
CA PRO A 19 9.13 6.54 -13.39
C PRO A 19 8.86 8.05 -13.33
N GLN A 20 7.61 8.47 -13.53
CA GLN A 20 7.21 9.88 -13.59
C GLN A 20 6.58 10.37 -12.29
N TYR A 21 6.25 9.46 -11.37
CA TYR A 21 5.56 9.80 -10.14
C TYR A 21 6.49 10.50 -9.14
N LYS A 22 6.07 11.68 -8.66
CA LYS A 22 6.82 12.54 -7.72
C LYS A 22 6.14 12.75 -6.36
N GLY A 23 4.97 12.14 -6.16
CA GLY A 23 4.21 12.25 -4.91
C GLY A 23 4.72 11.29 -3.82
N THR A 24 3.94 11.15 -2.75
CA THR A 24 4.18 10.14 -1.70
C THR A 24 3.53 8.80 -2.07
N MET A 25 4.36 7.82 -2.38
CA MET A 25 3.95 6.47 -2.72
C MET A 25 3.73 5.65 -1.45
N MET A 26 2.46 5.35 -1.15
CA MET A 26 2.08 4.41 -0.10
C MET A 26 2.09 2.97 -0.66
N HIS A 27 2.95 2.08 -0.15
CA HIS A 27 3.11 0.75 -0.74
C HIS A 27 3.42 -0.38 0.27
N ASP A 28 3.31 -1.62 -0.20
CA ASP A 28 3.47 -2.87 0.56
C ASP A 28 4.94 -3.27 0.87
N GLY A 29 5.89 -2.38 0.58
CA GLY A 29 7.31 -2.68 0.69
C GLY A 29 7.93 -3.54 -0.42
N PHE A 30 7.27 -3.77 -1.57
CA PHE A 30 7.88 -4.48 -2.71
C PHE A 30 9.22 -3.86 -3.14
N GLY A 31 10.26 -4.69 -3.26
CA GLY A 31 11.65 -4.24 -3.45
C GLY A 31 11.96 -3.49 -4.75
N THR A 32 10.98 -3.33 -5.65
CA THR A 32 11.14 -2.46 -6.83
C THR A 32 10.91 -1.00 -6.49
N TYR A 33 10.02 -0.69 -5.53
CA TYR A 33 9.63 0.69 -5.23
C TYR A 33 10.81 1.58 -4.81
N PRO A 34 11.75 1.15 -3.95
CA PRO A 34 12.89 1.99 -3.56
C PRO A 34 13.81 2.43 -4.71
N LYS A 35 13.63 1.89 -5.93
CA LYS A 35 14.38 2.29 -7.13
C LYS A 35 13.83 3.59 -7.74
N TYR A 36 12.66 4.07 -7.32
CA TYR A 36 12.02 5.28 -7.83
C TYR A 36 12.25 6.46 -6.89
N THR A 37 13.48 6.97 -6.87
CA THR A 37 13.96 7.98 -5.91
C THR A 37 13.36 9.38 -6.07
N HIS A 38 12.66 9.65 -7.18
CA HIS A 38 11.92 10.89 -7.37
C HIS A 38 10.61 10.93 -6.56
N ALA A 39 10.10 9.78 -6.13
CA ALA A 39 8.94 9.68 -5.26
C ALA A 39 9.37 9.69 -3.79
N THR A 40 8.52 10.25 -2.94
CA THR A 40 8.60 10.02 -1.50
C THR A 40 7.96 8.66 -1.18
N HIS A 41 8.45 7.95 -0.17
CA HIS A 41 7.95 6.61 0.17
C HIS A 41 7.26 6.58 1.54
N ALA A 42 6.16 5.84 1.60
CA ALA A 42 5.45 5.48 2.82
C ALA A 42 5.05 3.99 2.79
N LEU A 43 4.98 3.36 3.97
CA LEU A 43 4.69 1.93 4.08
C LEU A 43 3.27 1.64 4.57
N CYS A 44 2.61 0.70 3.88
CA CYS A 44 1.24 0.30 4.19
C CYS A 44 1.18 -0.57 5.46
N HIS A 45 0.58 -0.05 6.52
CA HIS A 45 0.49 -0.78 7.78
C HIS A 45 -0.51 -1.94 7.75
N ALA A 46 -1.46 -2.00 6.81
CA ALA A 46 -2.31 -3.18 6.66
C ALA A 46 -1.49 -4.45 6.32
N HIS A 47 -0.35 -4.30 5.64
CA HIS A 47 0.59 -5.40 5.42
C HIS A 47 1.37 -5.74 6.69
N HIS A 48 1.88 -4.73 7.40
CA HIS A 48 2.57 -4.92 8.67
C HIS A 48 1.68 -5.62 9.70
N LEU A 49 0.42 -5.22 9.83
CA LEU A 49 -0.56 -5.82 10.75
C LEU A 49 -0.84 -7.29 10.42
N ARG A 50 -0.89 -7.66 9.13
CA ARG A 50 -1.03 -9.06 8.71
C ARG A 50 0.20 -9.90 9.09
N GLU A 51 1.41 -9.39 8.87
CA GLU A 51 2.63 -10.07 9.29
C GLU A 51 2.74 -10.18 10.82
N LEU A 52 2.41 -9.10 11.53
CA LEU A 52 2.38 -9.06 13.00
C LEU A 52 1.41 -10.07 13.59
N LYS A 53 0.23 -10.27 12.98
CA LYS A 53 -0.72 -11.32 13.37
C LYS A 53 -0.06 -12.71 13.34
N GLY A 54 0.67 -13.03 12.27
CA GLY A 54 1.39 -14.30 12.18
C GLY A 54 2.45 -14.47 13.28
N PHE A 55 3.12 -13.39 13.69
CA PHE A 55 4.06 -13.44 14.82
C PHE A 55 3.37 -13.56 16.18
N ILE A 56 2.19 -12.95 16.35
CA ILE A 56 1.36 -13.10 17.55
C ILE A 56 0.95 -14.58 17.71
N GLU A 57 0.50 -15.22 16.63
CA GLU A 57 0.14 -16.65 16.61
C GLU A 57 1.34 -17.56 16.95
N GLN A 58 2.57 -17.09 16.67
CA GLN A 58 3.83 -17.76 17.08
C GLN A 58 4.25 -17.43 18.52
N GLY A 59 3.45 -16.69 19.29
CA GLY A 59 3.73 -16.35 20.69
C GLY A 59 4.63 -15.13 20.89
N HIS A 60 4.92 -14.35 19.84
CA HIS A 60 5.76 -13.16 19.97
C HIS A 60 5.02 -11.97 20.58
N THR A 61 5.16 -11.78 21.90
CA THR A 61 4.55 -10.66 22.64
C THR A 61 4.92 -9.26 22.13
N TRP A 62 6.11 -9.09 21.53
CA TRP A 62 6.50 -7.81 20.93
C TRP A 62 5.63 -7.44 19.71
N ALA A 63 5.12 -8.44 18.99
CA ALA A 63 4.28 -8.22 17.82
C ALA A 63 2.90 -7.68 18.23
N MET A 64 2.37 -8.16 19.36
CA MET A 64 1.16 -7.58 19.98
C MET A 64 1.39 -6.12 20.36
N ARG A 65 2.51 -5.82 21.05
CA ARG A 65 2.85 -4.43 21.42
C ARG A 65 2.99 -3.51 20.22
N MET A 66 3.62 -3.98 19.14
CA MET A 66 3.73 -3.22 17.90
C MET A 66 2.37 -3.03 17.22
N THR A 67 1.51 -4.04 17.23
CA THR A 67 0.13 -3.94 16.72
C THR A 67 -0.66 -2.87 17.47
N THR A 68 -0.65 -2.91 18.81
CA THR A 68 -1.30 -1.90 19.65
C THR A 68 -0.73 -0.51 19.39
N PHE A 69 0.60 -0.39 19.29
CA PHE A 69 1.26 0.87 18.97
C PHE A 69 0.76 1.46 17.64
N LEU A 70 0.77 0.67 16.56
CA LEU A 70 0.38 1.15 15.23
C LEU A 70 -1.08 1.60 15.19
N LEU A 71 -1.98 0.85 15.83
CA LEU A 71 -3.40 1.21 15.88
C LEU A 71 -3.65 2.45 16.75
N ALA A 72 -2.96 2.60 17.88
CA ALA A 72 -3.06 3.78 18.73
C ALA A 72 -2.47 5.02 18.04
N ALA A 73 -1.36 4.87 17.31
CA ALA A 73 -0.76 5.94 16.52
C ALA A 73 -1.71 6.42 15.41
N LYS A 74 -2.37 5.48 14.72
CA LYS A 74 -3.43 5.80 13.74
C LYS A 74 -4.55 6.64 14.36
N GLN A 75 -5.09 6.19 15.50
CA GLN A 75 -6.16 6.91 16.19
C GLN A 75 -5.74 8.32 16.62
N ALA A 76 -4.50 8.47 17.10
CA ALA A 76 -3.97 9.79 17.45
C ALA A 76 -3.90 10.71 16.23
N VAL A 77 -3.39 10.22 15.08
CA VAL A 77 -3.35 11.03 13.84
C VAL A 77 -4.76 11.42 13.39
N GLU A 78 -5.72 10.50 13.44
CA GLU A 78 -7.12 10.78 13.10
C GLU A 78 -7.74 11.83 14.02
N ALA A 79 -7.47 11.77 15.32
CA ALA A 79 -7.94 12.75 16.30
C ALA A 79 -7.33 14.15 16.11
N HIS A 80 -6.15 14.25 15.50
CA HIS A 80 -5.47 15.52 15.18
C HIS A 80 -5.67 15.95 13.71
N HIS A 81 -6.76 15.51 13.07
CA HIS A 81 -7.11 15.90 11.70
C HIS A 81 -6.05 15.55 10.64
N GLY A 82 -5.31 14.45 10.83
CA GLY A 82 -4.45 13.85 9.81
C GLY A 82 -2.95 14.04 10.04
N ALA A 83 -2.50 14.85 11.00
CA ALA A 83 -1.09 14.92 11.38
C ALA A 83 -0.91 15.34 12.83
N LEU A 84 0.15 14.84 13.47
CA LEU A 84 0.55 15.24 14.81
C LEU A 84 1.51 16.43 14.76
N SER A 85 1.65 17.14 15.89
CA SER A 85 2.73 18.11 16.05
C SER A 85 4.10 17.44 16.02
N GLU A 86 5.15 18.21 15.70
CA GLU A 86 6.54 17.74 15.70
C GLU A 86 6.92 17.05 17.02
N GLU A 87 6.51 17.64 18.15
CA GLU A 87 6.84 17.13 19.47
C GLU A 87 6.14 15.79 19.76
N GLU A 88 4.86 15.68 19.40
CA GLU A 88 4.07 14.46 19.55
C GLU A 88 4.61 13.34 18.66
N ALA A 89 4.86 13.62 17.38
CA ALA A 89 5.43 12.65 16.45
C ALA A 89 6.78 12.10 16.97
N ARG A 90 7.66 12.95 17.51
CA ARG A 90 8.91 12.51 18.17
C ARG A 90 8.66 11.61 19.38
N ARG A 91 7.59 11.84 20.16
CA ARG A 91 7.23 10.96 21.28
C ARG A 91 6.82 9.57 20.76
N TRP A 92 6.01 9.50 19.72
CA TRP A 92 5.62 8.25 19.06
C TRP A 92 6.82 7.51 18.47
N GLU A 93 7.72 8.20 17.78
CA GLU A 93 8.96 7.65 17.22
C GLU A 93 9.84 7.01 18.31
N ARG A 94 9.99 7.65 19.48
CA ARG A 94 10.75 7.06 20.61
C ARG A 94 10.13 5.79 21.15
N VAL A 95 8.79 5.71 21.18
CA VAL A 95 8.09 4.48 21.61
C VAL A 95 8.26 3.38 20.59
N TYR A 96 8.17 3.70 19.29
CA TYR A 96 8.43 2.79 18.18
C TYR A 96 9.82 2.15 18.28
N ASP A 97 10.86 2.99 18.42
CA ASP A 97 12.25 2.54 18.53
C ASP A 97 12.41 1.56 19.70
N ARG A 98 11.91 1.94 20.88
CA ARG A 98 12.01 1.11 22.09
C ARG A 98 11.32 -0.24 21.94
N ILE A 99 10.19 -0.31 21.23
CA ILE A 99 9.51 -1.59 20.96
C ILE A 99 10.40 -2.46 20.07
N LEU A 100 10.96 -1.91 18.99
CA LEU A 100 11.77 -2.66 18.03
C LEU A 100 13.13 -3.07 18.59
N GLU A 101 13.81 -2.21 19.36
CA GLU A 101 15.07 -2.54 20.02
C GLU A 101 14.89 -3.71 21.00
N ARG A 102 13.85 -3.66 21.84
CA ARG A 102 13.51 -4.76 22.76
C ARG A 102 13.14 -6.04 22.02
N ALA A 103 12.40 -5.92 20.92
CA ALA A 103 12.06 -7.05 20.07
C ALA A 103 13.33 -7.69 19.47
N GLN A 104 14.22 -6.89 18.89
CA GLN A 104 15.48 -7.33 18.30
C GLN A 104 16.34 -8.06 19.33
N HIS A 105 16.60 -7.42 20.48
CA HIS A 105 17.41 -8.00 21.54
C HIS A 105 16.86 -9.35 21.99
N ARG A 106 15.55 -9.45 22.24
CA ARG A 106 14.91 -10.72 22.60
C ARG A 106 15.04 -11.77 21.50
N LEU A 107 14.80 -11.42 20.25
CA LEU A 107 14.87 -12.36 19.13
C LEU A 107 16.29 -12.89 18.91
N GLU A 108 17.32 -12.06 19.09
CA GLU A 108 18.72 -12.45 18.94
C GLU A 108 19.21 -13.41 20.03
N THR A 109 18.57 -13.41 21.21
CA THR A 109 18.86 -14.37 22.30
C THR A 109 18.18 -15.73 22.15
N MET A 110 17.26 -15.89 21.19
CA MET A 110 16.49 -17.13 21.03
C MET A 110 17.25 -18.18 20.21
N THR A 111 17.12 -19.45 20.64
CA THR A 111 17.62 -20.63 19.92
C THR A 111 16.46 -21.61 19.67
N PRO A 112 16.16 -21.96 18.41
CA PRO A 112 16.78 -21.48 17.18
C PRO A 112 16.47 -19.99 16.88
N LEU A 113 17.37 -19.33 16.15
CA LEU A 113 17.20 -17.92 15.78
C LEU A 113 15.96 -17.72 14.89
N PRO A 114 14.97 -16.90 15.31
CA PRO A 114 13.74 -16.64 14.56
C PRO A 114 14.00 -15.67 13.39
N LYS A 115 14.64 -16.15 12.33
CA LYS A 115 15.12 -15.36 11.18
C LYS A 115 14.05 -14.46 10.56
N LYS A 116 12.80 -14.94 10.41
CA LYS A 116 11.70 -14.18 9.81
C LYS A 116 11.28 -12.98 10.67
N ALA A 117 11.09 -13.19 11.98
CA ALA A 117 10.76 -12.13 12.92
C ALA A 117 11.88 -11.09 13.01
N LEU A 118 13.14 -11.54 13.07
CA LEU A 118 14.29 -10.65 13.13
C LEU A 118 14.43 -9.81 11.84
N ALA A 119 14.21 -10.41 10.67
CA ALA A 119 14.20 -9.69 9.40
C ALA A 119 13.07 -8.65 9.33
N PHE A 120 11.89 -8.96 9.88
CA PHE A 120 10.77 -8.01 9.98
C PHE A 120 11.13 -6.80 10.85
N VAL A 121 11.66 -7.02 12.05
CA VAL A 121 12.09 -5.96 12.98
C VAL A 121 13.15 -5.08 12.32
N ARG A 122 14.19 -5.68 11.73
CA ARG A 122 15.26 -4.95 11.04
C ARG A 122 14.75 -4.14 9.86
N ARG A 123 13.76 -4.65 9.12
CA ARG A 123 13.13 -3.92 8.01
C ARG A 123 12.38 -2.68 8.53
N LEU A 124 11.63 -2.82 9.61
CA LEU A 124 10.91 -1.71 10.24
C LEU A 124 11.84 -0.64 10.84
N GLN A 125 12.97 -1.04 11.42
CA GLN A 125 14.01 -0.12 11.88
C GLN A 125 14.66 0.62 10.70
N LYS A 126 15.09 -0.11 9.67
CA LYS A 126 15.74 0.46 8.48
C LYS A 126 14.87 1.46 7.74
N ARG A 127 13.55 1.21 7.70
CA ARG A 127 12.57 2.01 6.94
C ARG A 127 11.66 2.81 7.87
N LYS A 128 12.17 3.23 9.03
CA LYS A 128 11.42 3.96 10.06
C LYS A 128 10.74 5.21 9.49
N GLU A 129 11.47 6.03 8.73
CA GLU A 129 10.92 7.27 8.16
C GLU A 129 9.71 6.99 7.27
N GLU A 130 9.80 5.97 6.40
CA GLU A 130 8.69 5.58 5.54
C GLU A 130 7.53 4.97 6.33
N ALA A 131 7.83 4.20 7.39
CA ALA A 131 6.83 3.57 8.24
C ALA A 131 6.11 4.58 9.16
N LEU A 132 6.71 5.71 9.50
CA LEU A 132 6.11 6.68 10.43
C LEU A 132 5.72 8.00 9.77
N ARG A 133 5.86 8.10 8.44
CA ARG A 133 5.53 9.32 7.68
C ARG A 133 4.10 9.82 7.91
N PHE A 134 3.15 8.90 8.05
CA PHE A 134 1.74 9.22 8.33
C PHE A 134 1.52 9.97 9.67
N LEU A 135 2.51 9.99 10.57
CA LEU A 135 2.42 10.79 11.80
C LEU A 135 2.47 12.30 11.53
N ARG A 136 3.05 12.72 10.40
CA ARG A 136 3.46 14.11 10.15
C ARG A 136 2.87 14.71 8.88
N GLU A 137 2.51 13.86 7.91
CA GLU A 137 2.03 14.30 6.60
C GLU A 137 0.53 13.96 6.44
N VAL A 138 -0.30 15.00 6.40
CA VAL A 138 -1.78 14.89 6.32
C VAL A 138 -2.25 14.06 5.12
N HIS A 139 -1.55 14.14 3.99
CA HIS A 139 -1.88 13.41 2.77
C HIS A 139 -1.39 11.96 2.74
N VAL A 140 -0.64 11.51 3.76
CA VAL A 140 -0.10 10.15 3.84
C VAL A 140 -1.03 9.29 4.69
N PRO A 141 -1.78 8.35 4.10
CA PRO A 141 -2.71 7.53 4.85
C PRO A 141 -1.96 6.50 5.74
N PHE A 142 -2.68 5.79 6.59
CA PHE A 142 -2.12 4.66 7.34
C PHE A 142 -1.94 3.38 6.49
N ASP A 143 -2.76 3.23 5.45
CA ASP A 143 -2.78 2.05 4.59
C ASP A 143 -3.11 2.40 3.13
N ASN A 144 -2.93 1.42 2.24
CA ASN A 144 -3.25 1.53 0.82
C ASN A 144 -4.49 0.70 0.44
N ASN A 145 -5.47 0.57 1.34
CA ASN A 145 -6.59 -0.33 1.13
C ASN A 145 -7.37 -0.01 -0.16
N GLN A 146 -7.43 1.25 -0.58
CA GLN A 146 -8.11 1.62 -1.82
C GLN A 146 -7.45 1.02 -3.06
N ALA A 147 -6.13 1.16 -3.21
CA ALA A 147 -5.44 0.57 -4.37
C ALA A 147 -5.52 -0.96 -4.36
N GLU A 148 -5.45 -1.60 -3.18
CA GLU A 148 -5.65 -3.04 -3.04
C GLU A 148 -7.06 -3.48 -3.46
N ARG A 149 -8.10 -2.72 -3.08
CA ARG A 149 -9.49 -2.97 -3.51
C ARG A 149 -9.66 -2.80 -5.02
N ASP A 150 -9.07 -1.76 -5.60
CA ASP A 150 -9.14 -1.51 -7.05
C ASP A 150 -8.56 -2.70 -7.85
N LEU A 151 -7.47 -3.30 -7.34
CA LEU A 151 -6.81 -4.47 -7.94
C LEU A 151 -7.50 -5.81 -7.63
N ARG A 152 -8.35 -5.87 -6.60
CA ARG A 152 -9.00 -7.13 -6.15
C ARG A 152 -9.76 -7.84 -7.27
N MET A 153 -10.34 -7.09 -8.21
CA MET A 153 -11.09 -7.69 -9.32
C MET A 153 -10.23 -8.51 -10.28
N VAL A 154 -8.92 -8.25 -10.36
CA VAL A 154 -8.00 -9.13 -11.10
C VAL A 154 -7.99 -10.52 -10.48
N LYS A 155 -7.84 -10.58 -9.16
CA LYS A 155 -7.77 -11.85 -8.43
C LYS A 155 -9.11 -12.57 -8.41
N VAL A 156 -10.22 -11.85 -8.28
CA VAL A 156 -11.56 -12.42 -8.38
C VAL A 156 -11.78 -13.04 -9.75
N LYS A 157 -11.44 -12.34 -10.84
CA LYS A 157 -11.52 -12.87 -12.20
C LYS A 157 -10.67 -14.13 -12.35
N GLU A 158 -9.45 -14.14 -11.83
CA GLU A 158 -8.57 -15.31 -11.89
C GLU A 158 -9.17 -16.52 -11.15
N ASN A 159 -9.71 -16.30 -9.96
CA ASN A 159 -10.27 -17.37 -9.14
C ASN A 159 -11.56 -17.96 -9.74
N ILE A 160 -12.40 -17.14 -10.38
CA ILE A 160 -13.70 -17.57 -10.93
C ILE A 160 -13.58 -18.05 -12.38
N SER A 161 -12.80 -17.34 -13.20
CA SER A 161 -12.77 -17.51 -14.66
C SER A 161 -11.38 -17.88 -15.20
N GLY A 162 -10.41 -18.15 -14.33
CA GLY A 162 -9.05 -18.52 -14.72
C GLY A 162 -8.24 -17.39 -15.37
N THR A 163 -7.11 -17.75 -15.97
CA THR A 163 -6.19 -16.81 -16.62
C THR A 163 -6.63 -16.44 -18.04
N PHE A 164 -6.06 -15.37 -18.60
CA PHE A 164 -6.28 -15.03 -20.01
C PHE A 164 -5.35 -15.87 -20.90
N ARG A 165 -5.88 -16.37 -22.02
CA ARG A 165 -5.10 -17.09 -23.04
C ARG A 165 -4.48 -16.16 -24.08
N VAL A 166 -5.04 -14.96 -24.24
CA VAL A 166 -4.63 -13.97 -25.22
C VAL A 166 -4.36 -12.65 -24.50
N GLU A 167 -3.22 -12.03 -24.79
CA GLU A 167 -2.77 -10.80 -24.13
C GLU A 167 -3.74 -9.64 -24.36
N THR A 168 -4.28 -9.50 -25.58
CA THR A 168 -5.26 -8.46 -25.91
C THR A 168 -6.49 -8.50 -25.01
N PHE A 169 -6.94 -9.69 -24.58
CA PHE A 169 -8.05 -9.80 -23.62
C PHE A 169 -7.66 -9.38 -22.20
N ALA A 170 -6.42 -9.62 -21.78
CA ALA A 170 -5.91 -9.12 -20.51
C ALA A 170 -5.82 -7.59 -20.53
N GLN A 171 -5.33 -7.02 -21.64
CA GLN A 171 -5.25 -5.57 -21.85
C GLN A 171 -6.65 -4.94 -21.83
N SER A 172 -7.60 -5.47 -22.62
CA SER A 172 -8.99 -4.99 -22.62
C SER A 172 -9.62 -5.06 -21.23
N PHE A 173 -9.39 -6.15 -20.48
CA PHE A 173 -9.85 -6.25 -19.10
C PHE A 173 -9.24 -5.16 -18.21
N CYS A 174 -7.93 -4.93 -18.30
CA CYS A 174 -7.26 -3.87 -17.54
C CYS A 174 -7.79 -2.47 -17.89
N ILE A 175 -8.04 -2.18 -19.17
CA ILE A 175 -8.61 -0.91 -19.63
C ILE A 175 -10.01 -0.73 -19.07
N THR A 176 -10.93 -1.68 -19.30
CA THR A 176 -12.31 -1.58 -18.82
C THR A 176 -12.37 -1.42 -17.30
N ARG A 177 -11.57 -2.20 -16.55
CA ARG A 177 -11.50 -2.06 -15.09
C ARG A 177 -10.94 -0.71 -14.63
N SER A 178 -9.98 -0.16 -15.36
CA SER A 178 -9.43 1.17 -15.08
C SER A 178 -10.48 2.26 -15.31
N ILE A 179 -11.21 2.20 -16.43
CA ILE A 179 -12.31 3.12 -16.75
C ILE A 179 -13.39 3.06 -15.66
N VAL A 180 -13.86 1.86 -15.31
CA VAL A 180 -14.88 1.69 -14.26
C VAL A 180 -14.40 2.24 -12.92
N SER A 181 -13.15 1.94 -12.52
CA SER A 181 -12.57 2.49 -11.28
C SER A 181 -12.52 4.02 -11.29
N THR A 182 -12.11 4.62 -12.41
CA THR A 182 -12.08 6.09 -12.56
C THR A 182 -13.49 6.68 -12.46
N LEU A 183 -14.47 6.15 -13.22
CA LEU A 183 -15.85 6.63 -13.18
C LEU A 183 -16.46 6.54 -11.77
N THR A 184 -16.24 5.43 -11.06
CA THR A 184 -16.71 5.27 -9.67
C THR A 184 -16.07 6.29 -8.73
N LYS A 185 -14.78 6.60 -8.89
CA LYS A 185 -14.07 7.60 -8.06
C LYS A 185 -14.55 9.03 -8.32
N HIS A 186 -15.04 9.31 -9.52
CA HIS A 186 -15.63 10.59 -9.90
C HIS A 186 -17.15 10.62 -9.71
N GLU A 187 -17.71 9.63 -9.00
CA GLU A 187 -19.15 9.55 -8.68
C GLU A 187 -20.06 9.56 -9.92
N LYS A 188 -19.55 9.08 -11.07
CA LYS A 188 -20.33 8.99 -12.31
C LYS A 188 -21.13 7.70 -12.36
N ASN A 189 -22.32 7.77 -12.97
CA ASN A 189 -23.09 6.58 -13.30
C ASN A 189 -22.28 5.74 -14.30
N VAL A 190 -21.84 4.56 -13.87
CA VAL A 190 -20.95 3.69 -14.64
C VAL A 190 -21.64 3.21 -15.93
N TRP A 191 -22.93 2.87 -15.88
CA TRP A 191 -23.65 2.36 -17.04
C TRP A 191 -23.78 3.43 -18.13
N ASP A 192 -24.32 4.60 -17.76
CA ASP A 192 -24.54 5.70 -18.70
C ASP A 192 -23.21 6.18 -19.30
N SER A 193 -22.17 6.27 -18.46
CA SER A 193 -20.82 6.61 -18.89
C SER A 193 -20.25 5.62 -19.89
N LEU A 194 -20.43 4.31 -19.68
CA LEU A 194 -19.99 3.28 -20.62
C LEU A 194 -20.76 3.38 -21.94
N CYS A 195 -22.06 3.66 -21.92
CA CYS A 195 -22.84 3.89 -23.13
C CYS A 195 -22.28 5.07 -23.93
N LEU A 196 -21.99 6.21 -23.28
CA LEU A 196 -21.39 7.38 -23.93
C LEU A 196 -20.03 7.05 -24.55
N LEU A 197 -19.14 6.39 -23.81
CA LEU A 197 -17.82 5.99 -24.29
C LEU A 197 -17.92 5.05 -25.51
N LEU A 198 -18.87 4.12 -25.52
CA LEU A 198 -19.09 3.20 -26.65
C LEU A 198 -19.67 3.91 -27.88
N THR A 199 -20.35 5.04 -27.71
CA THR A 199 -20.80 5.90 -28.82
C THR A 199 -19.73 6.85 -29.35
N GLY A 200 -18.51 6.81 -28.78
CA GLY A 200 -17.36 7.60 -29.25
C GLY A 200 -17.06 8.85 -28.43
N GLU A 201 -17.76 9.08 -27.32
CA GLU A 201 -17.38 10.16 -26.39
C GLU A 201 -16.05 9.88 -25.70
N THR A 202 -15.33 10.93 -25.33
CA THR A 202 -14.05 10.79 -24.61
C THR A 202 -14.27 10.69 -23.10
N ILE A 203 -13.34 10.02 -22.42
CA ILE A 203 -13.39 9.92 -20.96
C ILE A 203 -13.34 11.30 -20.29
N ASP A 204 -12.56 12.24 -20.83
CA ASP A 204 -12.46 13.59 -20.31
C ASP A 204 -13.80 14.32 -20.36
N ARG A 205 -14.55 14.14 -21.45
CA ARG A 205 -15.88 14.75 -21.61
C ARG A 205 -16.90 14.14 -20.66
N VAL A 206 -16.89 12.81 -20.50
CA VAL A 206 -17.74 12.11 -19.54
C VAL A 206 -17.45 12.54 -18.10
N LEU A 207 -16.17 12.73 -17.75
CA LEU A 207 -15.78 13.18 -16.41
C LEU A 207 -16.11 14.65 -16.15
N SER A 208 -16.11 15.48 -17.20
CA SER A 208 -16.39 16.92 -17.10
C SER A 208 -17.89 17.27 -17.09
N ALA A 209 -18.75 16.39 -17.62
CA ALA A 209 -20.19 16.57 -17.57
C ALA A 209 -20.66 16.43 -16.12
N THR A 210 -21.32 17.45 -15.55
CA THR A 210 -21.83 17.47 -14.16
C THR A 210 -22.72 16.28 -13.86
#